data_AF-A0A2M7QCD2-F1
#
_entry.id   AF-A0A2M7QCD2-F1
#
_cell.length_a   1.000
_cell.length_b   1.000
_cell.length_c   1.000
_cell.angle_alpha   90.00
_cell.angle_beta   90.00
_cell.angle_gamma   90.00
#
_symmetry.space_group_name_H-M   'P 1'
#
loop_
_entity.id
_entity.type
_entity.pdbx_description
1 polymer ?
#
loop_
_entity_poly.entity_id
_entity_poly.type
_entity_poly.pdbx_seq_one_letter_code
_entity_poly.pdbx_strand_id
1 'polypeptide(L)'
;MKKLLFILILVGIVDSAYLTYEHFAGTLPICTINRFMPIFSDCGAVLRSSYSVLFGVPLALLGVIHYSLLAIALFVSEITGKKIWRIWILLEVSAGIVASSYFMYIQIGIIGTLCFYCTASAAISLILFILSLSQFANERKYMTQITAGLIYKTILKPLFFLIDPEVIHEAMLNAGEIIGGMGGLTKLMEYAFKYDDLVLLQRVAGITFQRPVGLAAGFDYEAKLTQALPSLGFGFESIGTITNMAYEGNPKPRLGRLPKSRSLMVNKGFKNEGAKAVSQKLEARAFSMPVGISIGRTNTIKLKTQKESVEDIIKAFTVFKKSRAKHSYYELNISCPNLKGDMSFYPPKNLKELLTAVEKLRIKRPIFIKMPIEKSDKEVKAMLDIIIKFPMIKGVVFGNLQKNRKDPSLYTSEVSRFKTGYFSGKPTEKRSNELIRLAYRKYGKKLIIIGCGGIFSAQDAYKKIKLGASLVQLITGMIYEGPQLVSQINLELVELLKKDGFNHVSEAVGVDS
;
A
#
# COMPACT_ATOMS: atom_id res chain seq x y z
N MET A 1 -17.80 5.30 -22.77
CA MET A 1 -17.97 3.93 -22.23
C MET A 1 -19.32 3.67 -21.59
N LYS A 2 -19.77 4.42 -20.58
CA LYS A 2 -21.08 4.17 -19.92
C LYS A 2 -22.30 4.07 -20.86
N LYS A 3 -22.42 4.99 -21.83
CA LYS A 3 -23.48 4.92 -22.87
C LYS A 3 -23.42 3.64 -23.69
N LEU A 4 -22.22 3.17 -24.02
CA LEU A 4 -22.00 1.92 -24.76
C LEU A 4 -22.40 0.70 -23.92
N LEU A 5 -22.06 0.67 -22.62
CA LEU A 5 -22.53 -0.38 -21.70
C LEU A 5 -24.06 -0.44 -21.69
N PHE A 6 -24.73 0.71 -21.58
CA PHE A 6 -26.18 0.78 -21.56
C PHE A 6 -26.81 0.26 -22.87
N ILE A 7 -26.26 0.66 -24.03
CA ILE A 7 -26.74 0.18 -25.34
C ILE A 7 -26.59 -1.35 -25.45
N LEU A 8 -25.43 -1.90 -25.09
CA LEU A 8 -25.19 -3.34 -25.13
C LEU A 8 -26.13 -4.12 -24.22
N ILE A 9 -26.41 -3.60 -23.02
CA ILE A 9 -27.37 -4.20 -22.10
C ILE A 9 -28.78 -4.21 -22.72
N LEU A 10 -29.23 -3.11 -23.33
CA LEU A 10 -30.52 -3.05 -24.00
C LEU A 10 -30.63 -4.04 -25.17
N VAL A 11 -29.57 -4.16 -25.98
CA VAL A 11 -29.52 -5.16 -27.06
C VAL A 11 -29.62 -6.57 -26.49
N GLY A 12 -28.92 -6.87 -25.39
CA GLY A 12 -29.02 -8.16 -24.71
C GLY A 12 -30.43 -8.46 -24.17
N ILE A 13 -31.13 -7.45 -23.64
CA ILE A 13 -32.54 -7.58 -23.22
C ILE A 13 -33.42 -7.91 -24.42
N VAL A 14 -33.30 -7.18 -25.52
CA VAL A 14 -34.11 -7.40 -26.72
C VAL A 14 -33.89 -8.80 -27.31
N ASP A 15 -32.62 -9.21 -27.43
CA ASP A 15 -32.21 -10.54 -27.90
C ASP A 15 -32.82 -11.66 -27.02
N SER A 16 -32.64 -11.55 -25.71
CA SER A 16 -33.13 -12.56 -24.75
C SER A 16 -34.65 -12.59 -24.64
N ALA A 17 -35.30 -11.42 -24.74
CA ALA A 17 -36.76 -11.31 -24.68
C ALA A 17 -37.41 -11.89 -25.93
N TYR A 18 -36.81 -11.65 -27.12
CA TYR A 18 -37.24 -12.28 -28.36
C TYR A 18 -37.16 -13.81 -28.27
N LEU A 19 -36.02 -14.36 -27.80
CA LEU A 19 -35.89 -15.80 -27.61
C LEU A 19 -36.86 -16.38 -26.57
N THR A 20 -37.17 -15.61 -25.53
CA THR A 20 -38.14 -16.00 -24.50
C THR A 20 -39.55 -16.05 -25.08
N TYR A 21 -39.92 -15.06 -25.89
CA TYR A 21 -41.21 -15.05 -26.60
C TYR A 21 -41.34 -16.28 -27.51
N GLU A 22 -40.34 -16.54 -28.36
CA GLU A 22 -40.34 -17.70 -29.27
C GLU A 22 -40.46 -19.03 -28.51
N HIS A 23 -39.76 -19.18 -27.37
CA HIS A 23 -39.83 -20.37 -26.54
C HIS A 23 -41.26 -20.63 -26.02
N PHE A 24 -41.93 -19.60 -25.49
CA PHE A 24 -43.30 -19.75 -24.98
C PHE A 24 -44.36 -19.82 -26.10
N ALA A 25 -44.09 -19.23 -27.26
CA ALA A 25 -44.96 -19.33 -28.44
C ALA A 25 -44.84 -20.68 -29.16
N GLY A 26 -43.81 -21.48 -28.86
CA GLY A 26 -43.54 -22.75 -29.53
C GLY A 26 -43.05 -22.59 -30.98
N THR A 27 -42.65 -21.37 -31.36
CA THR A 27 -42.19 -21.01 -32.70
C THR A 27 -40.67 -21.15 -32.82
N LEU A 28 -40.16 -21.22 -34.06
CA LEU A 28 -38.73 -21.26 -34.33
C LEU A 28 -38.24 -19.86 -34.69
N PRO A 29 -37.10 -19.41 -34.14
CA PRO A 29 -36.53 -18.13 -34.54
C PRO A 29 -36.19 -18.11 -36.02
N ILE A 30 -36.39 -16.96 -36.66
CA ILE A 30 -36.24 -16.70 -38.11
C ILE A 30 -34.92 -17.23 -38.72
N CYS A 31 -33.84 -17.40 -37.94
CA CYS A 31 -32.52 -17.81 -38.42
C CYS A 31 -32.22 -19.33 -38.29
N THR A 32 -33.24 -20.20 -38.23
CA THR A 32 -33.03 -21.62 -37.88
C THR A 32 -32.22 -22.44 -38.89
N ILE A 33 -32.19 -22.05 -40.17
CA ILE A 33 -31.43 -22.78 -41.20
C ILE A 33 -30.72 -21.76 -42.09
N ASN A 34 -29.40 -21.62 -41.94
CA ASN A 34 -28.60 -20.86 -42.88
C ASN A 34 -28.40 -21.68 -44.17
N ARG A 35 -29.12 -21.33 -45.25
CA ARG A 35 -29.03 -22.02 -46.55
C ARG A 35 -27.61 -22.04 -47.15
N PHE A 36 -26.70 -21.17 -46.71
CA PHE A 36 -25.32 -21.09 -47.20
C PHE A 36 -24.30 -21.85 -46.33
N MET A 37 -24.62 -22.18 -45.07
CA MET A 37 -23.71 -22.91 -44.18
C MET A 37 -24.49 -23.79 -43.16
N PRO A 38 -25.26 -24.79 -43.66
CA PRO A 38 -26.26 -25.53 -42.87
C PRO A 38 -25.70 -26.42 -41.75
N ILE A 39 -24.39 -26.70 -41.76
CA ILE A 39 -23.75 -27.60 -40.78
C ILE A 39 -23.42 -26.89 -39.45
N PHE A 40 -23.35 -25.55 -39.43
CA PHE A 40 -22.84 -24.80 -38.27
C PHE A 40 -23.85 -23.88 -37.56
N SER A 41 -25.05 -23.67 -38.11
CA SER A 41 -26.02 -22.72 -37.53
C SER A 41 -27.46 -23.24 -37.55
N ASP A 42 -27.89 -23.85 -36.44
CA ASP A 42 -29.27 -24.30 -36.18
C ASP A 42 -29.73 -23.84 -34.78
N CYS A 43 -30.42 -22.70 -34.72
CA CYS A 43 -31.01 -22.21 -33.47
C CYS A 43 -32.10 -23.11 -32.90
N GLY A 44 -32.80 -23.88 -33.73
CA GLY A 44 -33.90 -24.73 -33.31
C GLY A 44 -33.38 -25.93 -32.52
N ALA A 45 -32.32 -26.56 -33.01
CA ALA A 45 -31.63 -27.63 -32.30
C ALA A 45 -31.11 -27.17 -30.93
N VAL A 46 -30.54 -25.97 -30.84
CA VAL A 46 -30.06 -25.40 -29.57
C VAL A 46 -31.22 -25.09 -28.61
N LEU A 47 -32.25 -24.37 -29.08
CA LEU A 47 -33.34 -23.87 -28.24
C LEU A 47 -34.36 -24.95 -27.83
N ARG A 48 -34.38 -26.11 -28.50
CA ARG A 48 -35.19 -27.28 -28.11
C ARG A 48 -34.38 -28.35 -27.39
N SER A 49 -33.07 -28.17 -27.26
CA SER A 49 -32.23 -29.10 -26.50
C SER A 49 -32.64 -29.15 -25.03
N SER A 50 -32.32 -30.24 -24.35
CA SER A 50 -32.50 -30.36 -22.89
C SER A 50 -31.71 -29.30 -22.10
N TYR A 51 -30.72 -28.64 -22.73
CA TYR A 51 -29.90 -27.58 -22.14
C TYR A 51 -30.50 -26.18 -22.28
N SER A 52 -31.60 -26.03 -23.03
CA SER A 52 -32.32 -24.75 -23.19
C SER A 52 -33.12 -24.34 -21.94
N VAL A 53 -33.25 -25.24 -20.98
CA VAL A 53 -33.98 -25.05 -19.71
C VAL A 53 -33.06 -25.42 -18.56
N LEU A 54 -32.95 -24.52 -17.58
CA LEU A 54 -32.15 -24.73 -16.37
C LEU A 54 -33.07 -24.64 -15.15
N PHE A 55 -33.14 -25.71 -14.35
CA PHE A 55 -34.04 -25.81 -13.18
C PHE A 55 -35.51 -25.48 -13.50
N GLY A 56 -36.00 -25.88 -14.68
CA GLY A 56 -37.36 -25.59 -15.12
C GLY A 56 -37.57 -24.16 -15.66
N VAL A 57 -36.53 -23.34 -15.71
CA VAL A 57 -36.59 -21.97 -16.23
C VAL A 57 -35.92 -21.91 -17.62
N PRO A 58 -36.59 -21.36 -18.65
CA PRO A 58 -35.97 -21.17 -19.96
C PRO A 58 -34.72 -20.29 -19.86
N LEU A 59 -33.64 -20.70 -20.51
CA LEU A 59 -32.36 -19.98 -20.47
C LEU A 59 -32.49 -18.56 -21.01
N ALA A 60 -33.31 -18.35 -22.04
CA ALA A 60 -33.59 -17.03 -22.58
C ALA A 60 -34.21 -16.09 -21.53
N LEU A 61 -35.08 -16.60 -20.66
CA LEU A 61 -35.69 -15.81 -19.58
C LEU A 61 -34.65 -15.43 -18.52
N LEU A 62 -33.71 -16.34 -18.19
CA LEU A 62 -32.57 -16.02 -17.33
C LEU A 62 -31.70 -14.92 -17.94
N GLY A 63 -31.54 -14.91 -19.27
CA GLY A 63 -30.89 -13.83 -20.02
C GLY A 63 -31.59 -12.47 -19.82
N VAL A 64 -32.92 -12.42 -19.96
CA VAL A 64 -33.71 -11.19 -19.70
C VAL A 64 -33.48 -10.68 -18.28
N ILE A 65 -33.53 -11.59 -17.28
CA ILE A 65 -33.30 -11.23 -15.88
C ILE A 65 -31.90 -10.66 -15.70
N HIS A 66 -30.87 -11.36 -16.20
CA HIS A 66 -29.47 -10.93 -16.09
C HIS A 66 -29.24 -9.53 -16.66
N TYR A 67 -29.64 -9.27 -17.90
CA TYR A 67 -29.44 -7.96 -18.52
C TYR A 67 -30.30 -6.87 -17.85
N SER A 68 -31.49 -7.21 -17.36
CA SER A 68 -32.33 -6.25 -16.60
C SER A 68 -31.69 -5.87 -15.27
N LEU A 69 -31.13 -6.82 -14.53
CA LEU A 69 -30.39 -6.55 -13.30
C LEU A 69 -29.15 -5.68 -13.56
N LEU A 70 -28.42 -5.93 -14.65
CA LEU A 70 -27.31 -5.07 -15.08
C LEU A 70 -27.78 -3.64 -15.40
N ALA A 71 -28.90 -3.49 -16.10
CA ALA A 71 -29.48 -2.18 -16.41
C ALA A 71 -29.82 -1.40 -15.14
N ILE A 72 -30.49 -2.06 -14.18
CA ILE A 72 -30.86 -1.49 -12.89
C ILE A 72 -29.61 -1.10 -12.11
N ALA A 73 -28.63 -2.00 -11.99
CA ALA A 73 -27.40 -1.73 -11.24
C ALA A 73 -26.60 -0.55 -11.84
N LEU A 74 -26.51 -0.47 -13.17
CA LEU A 74 -25.87 0.65 -13.86
C LEU A 74 -26.61 1.96 -13.60
N PHE A 75 -27.94 1.96 -13.70
CA PHE A 75 -28.77 3.13 -13.44
C PHE A 75 -28.65 3.63 -11.99
N VAL A 76 -28.78 2.73 -11.01
CA VAL A 76 -28.68 3.08 -9.58
C VAL A 76 -27.25 3.52 -9.22
N SER A 77 -26.21 2.95 -9.86
CA SER A 77 -24.83 3.42 -9.71
C SER A 77 -24.66 4.88 -10.15
N GLU A 78 -25.30 5.31 -11.24
CA GLU A 78 -25.21 6.69 -11.72
C GLU A 78 -25.95 7.67 -10.79
N ILE A 79 -27.12 7.30 -10.28
CA ILE A 79 -27.91 8.15 -9.38
C ILE A 79 -27.22 8.30 -8.02
N THR A 80 -26.81 7.18 -7.43
CA THR A 80 -26.34 7.17 -6.04
C THR A 80 -24.84 7.46 -5.91
N GLY A 81 -24.07 7.25 -6.98
CA GLY A 81 -22.61 7.31 -6.95
C GLY A 81 -21.94 6.26 -6.06
N LYS A 82 -22.70 5.33 -5.45
CA LYS A 82 -22.18 4.38 -4.47
C LYS A 82 -21.40 3.25 -5.17
N LYS A 83 -20.15 3.04 -4.75
CA LYS A 83 -19.26 2.00 -5.29
C LYS A 83 -19.82 0.58 -5.21
N ILE A 84 -20.72 0.30 -4.26
CA ILE A 84 -21.34 -1.02 -4.11
C ILE A 84 -22.07 -1.49 -5.38
N TRP A 85 -22.74 -0.58 -6.10
CA TRP A 85 -23.44 -0.93 -7.34
C TRP A 85 -22.49 -1.25 -8.48
N ARG A 86 -21.34 -0.58 -8.55
CA ARG A 86 -20.28 -0.87 -9.53
C ARG A 86 -19.61 -2.21 -9.25
N ILE A 87 -19.43 -2.55 -7.97
CA ILE A 87 -18.97 -3.88 -7.54
C ILE A 87 -19.99 -4.94 -7.97
N TRP A 88 -21.29 -4.71 -7.74
CA TRP A 88 -22.35 -5.61 -8.21
C TRP A 88 -22.31 -5.81 -9.72
N ILE A 89 -22.16 -4.74 -10.52
CA ILE A 89 -22.01 -4.85 -11.98
C ILE A 89 -20.82 -5.76 -12.32
N LEU A 90 -19.66 -5.56 -11.69
CA LEU A 90 -18.47 -6.39 -11.94
C LEU A 90 -18.70 -7.87 -11.61
N LEU A 91 -19.41 -8.19 -10.53
CA LEU A 91 -19.76 -9.57 -10.17
C LEU A 91 -20.73 -10.16 -11.19
N GLU A 92 -21.76 -9.41 -11.56
CA GLU A 92 -22.82 -9.84 -12.47
C GLU A 92 -22.27 -10.11 -13.88
N VAL A 93 -21.46 -9.20 -14.45
CA VAL A 93 -20.81 -9.45 -15.76
C VAL A 93 -19.80 -10.60 -15.72
N SER A 94 -19.18 -10.86 -14.55
CA SER A 94 -18.30 -12.02 -14.37
C SER A 94 -19.09 -13.33 -14.37
N ALA A 95 -20.25 -13.36 -13.71
CA ALA A 95 -21.17 -14.49 -13.77
C ALA A 95 -21.70 -14.70 -15.20
N GLY A 96 -22.07 -13.61 -15.89
CA GLY A 96 -22.55 -13.63 -17.27
C GLY A 96 -21.54 -14.24 -18.25
N ILE A 97 -20.25 -13.88 -18.16
CA ILE A 97 -19.23 -14.46 -19.05
C ILE A 97 -18.92 -15.92 -18.74
N VAL A 98 -18.96 -16.34 -17.47
CA VAL A 98 -18.80 -17.75 -17.08
C VAL A 98 -19.96 -18.58 -17.63
N ALA A 99 -21.20 -18.12 -17.44
CA ALA A 99 -22.39 -18.76 -17.99
C ALA A 99 -22.35 -18.83 -19.51
N SER A 100 -22.03 -17.71 -20.18
CA SER A 100 -21.90 -17.64 -21.64
C SER A 100 -20.84 -18.60 -22.16
N SER A 101 -19.70 -18.71 -21.48
CA SER A 101 -18.63 -19.65 -21.87
C SER A 101 -19.08 -21.10 -21.75
N TYR A 102 -19.81 -21.43 -20.68
CA TYR A 102 -20.39 -22.76 -20.50
C TYR A 102 -21.40 -23.10 -21.60
N PHE A 103 -22.35 -22.22 -21.91
CA PHE A 103 -23.34 -22.49 -22.97
C PHE A 103 -22.74 -22.49 -24.38
N MET A 104 -21.66 -21.73 -24.62
CA MET A 104 -20.88 -21.86 -25.84
C MET A 104 -20.20 -23.23 -25.95
N TYR A 105 -19.65 -23.76 -24.85
CA TYR A 105 -19.14 -25.13 -24.80
C TYR A 105 -20.23 -26.16 -25.10
N ILE A 106 -21.43 -26.02 -24.53
CA ILE A 106 -22.55 -26.93 -24.82
C ILE A 106 -22.93 -26.91 -26.30
N GLN A 107 -23.07 -25.71 -26.90
CA GLN A 107 -23.41 -25.57 -28.33
C GLN A 107 -22.36 -26.24 -29.23
N ILE A 108 -21.07 -25.95 -29.02
CA ILE A 108 -19.99 -26.44 -29.88
C ILE A 108 -19.67 -27.91 -29.61
N GLY A 109 -19.55 -28.29 -28.34
CA GLY A 109 -18.99 -29.58 -27.92
C GLY A 109 -20.02 -30.69 -27.72
N ILE A 110 -21.27 -30.36 -27.41
CA ILE A 110 -22.32 -31.36 -27.14
C ILE A 110 -23.36 -31.38 -28.24
N ILE A 111 -23.95 -30.23 -28.58
CA ILE A 111 -25.02 -30.16 -29.58
C ILE A 111 -24.42 -30.22 -31.00
N GLY A 112 -23.22 -29.67 -31.20
CA GLY A 112 -22.52 -29.67 -32.48
C GLY A 112 -23.03 -28.62 -33.47
N THR A 113 -23.77 -27.61 -33.01
CA THR A 113 -24.30 -26.51 -33.84
C THR A 113 -24.41 -25.22 -33.03
N LEU A 114 -24.39 -24.07 -33.70
CA LEU A 114 -24.49 -22.75 -33.06
C LEU A 114 -25.86 -22.13 -33.27
N CYS A 115 -26.38 -21.45 -32.24
CA CYS A 115 -27.48 -20.52 -32.42
C CYS A 115 -26.96 -19.09 -32.54
N PHE A 116 -27.33 -18.40 -33.63
CA PHE A 116 -26.97 -17.01 -33.89
C PHE A 116 -27.27 -16.08 -32.70
N TYR A 117 -28.49 -16.12 -32.14
CA TYR A 117 -28.89 -15.28 -31.02
C TYR A 117 -28.11 -15.63 -29.73
N CYS A 118 -27.96 -16.91 -29.39
CA CYS A 118 -27.15 -17.32 -28.24
C CYS A 118 -25.68 -16.91 -28.38
N THR A 119 -25.11 -17.02 -29.58
CA THR A 119 -23.74 -16.54 -29.88
C THR A 119 -23.65 -15.01 -29.80
N ALA A 120 -24.67 -14.28 -30.27
CA ALA A 120 -24.74 -12.83 -30.12
C ALA A 120 -24.79 -12.42 -28.65
N SER A 121 -25.62 -13.07 -27.84
CA SER A 121 -25.69 -12.85 -26.38
C SER A 121 -24.36 -13.16 -25.68
N ALA A 122 -23.67 -14.25 -26.06
CA ALA A 122 -22.35 -14.55 -25.54
C ALA A 122 -21.31 -13.49 -25.92
N ALA A 123 -21.36 -12.97 -27.15
CA ALA A 123 -20.49 -11.88 -27.59
C ALA A 123 -20.79 -10.58 -26.83
N ILE A 124 -22.06 -10.23 -26.61
CA ILE A 124 -22.47 -9.08 -25.80
C ILE A 124 -21.94 -9.23 -24.37
N SER A 125 -22.09 -10.41 -23.76
CA SER A 125 -21.57 -10.70 -22.41
C SER A 125 -20.06 -10.52 -22.31
N LEU A 126 -19.30 -11.00 -23.31
CA LEU A 126 -17.85 -10.82 -23.37
C LEU A 126 -17.47 -9.34 -23.48
N ILE A 127 -18.15 -8.58 -24.35
CA ILE A 127 -17.87 -7.16 -24.53
C ILE A 127 -18.23 -6.38 -23.25
N LEU A 128 -19.38 -6.67 -22.63
CA LEU A 128 -19.80 -6.08 -21.36
C LEU A 128 -18.77 -6.36 -20.25
N PHE A 129 -18.26 -7.59 -20.16
CA PHE A 129 -17.22 -7.96 -19.21
C PHE A 129 -15.95 -7.11 -19.42
N ILE A 130 -15.41 -7.08 -20.65
CA ILE A 130 -14.19 -6.32 -20.97
C ILE A 130 -14.37 -4.82 -20.70
N LEU A 131 -15.48 -4.24 -21.16
CA LEU A 131 -15.75 -2.82 -20.96
C LEU A 131 -15.95 -2.47 -19.48
N SER A 132 -16.61 -3.34 -18.70
CA SER A 132 -16.84 -3.13 -17.28
C SER A 132 -15.55 -3.21 -16.47
N LEU A 133 -14.65 -4.15 -16.79
CA LEU A 133 -13.32 -4.21 -16.18
C LEU A 133 -12.56 -2.89 -16.37
N SER A 134 -12.62 -2.29 -17.55
CA SER A 134 -11.99 -1.00 -17.83
C SER A 134 -12.70 0.16 -17.11
N GLN A 135 -14.03 0.22 -17.21
CA GLN A 135 -14.84 1.31 -16.66
C GLN A 135 -14.79 1.42 -15.14
N PHE A 136 -14.69 0.28 -14.44
CA PHE A 136 -14.70 0.18 -12.99
C PHE A 136 -13.36 -0.33 -12.45
N ALA A 137 -12.25 0.13 -13.04
CA ALA A 137 -10.91 -0.31 -12.68
C ALA A 137 -10.55 -0.06 -11.20
N ASN A 138 -11.08 1.02 -10.60
CA ASN A 138 -10.86 1.33 -9.19
C ASN A 138 -11.60 0.35 -8.28
N GLU A 139 -12.86 0.05 -8.58
CA GLU A 139 -13.66 -0.91 -7.83
C GLU A 139 -13.12 -2.34 -7.99
N ARG A 140 -12.61 -2.68 -9.18
CA ARG A 140 -11.86 -3.93 -9.39
C ARG A 140 -10.64 -4.01 -8.48
N LYS A 141 -9.80 -2.97 -8.45
CA LYS A 141 -8.62 -2.92 -7.56
C LYS A 141 -9.04 -3.00 -6.09
N TYR A 142 -10.07 -2.28 -5.70
CA TYR A 142 -10.64 -2.34 -4.35
C TYR A 142 -11.02 -3.78 -3.97
N MET A 143 -11.75 -4.50 -4.83
CA MET A 143 -12.07 -5.91 -4.61
C MET A 143 -10.81 -6.78 -4.50
N THR A 144 -9.86 -6.64 -5.42
CA THR A 144 -8.59 -7.38 -5.37
C THR A 144 -7.86 -7.16 -4.05
N GLN A 145 -7.77 -5.92 -3.58
CA GLN A 145 -7.13 -5.56 -2.32
C GLN A 145 -7.87 -6.13 -1.10
N ILE A 146 -9.20 -6.02 -1.05
CA ILE A 146 -10.01 -6.56 0.05
C ILE A 146 -9.87 -8.08 0.12
N THR A 147 -9.99 -8.76 -1.02
CA THR A 147 -9.82 -10.22 -1.10
C THR A 147 -8.40 -10.63 -0.69
N ALA A 148 -7.37 -9.97 -1.21
CA ALA A 148 -5.98 -10.24 -0.83
C ALA A 148 -5.74 -10.01 0.66
N GLY A 149 -6.32 -8.95 1.24
CA GLY A 149 -6.22 -8.67 2.67
C GLY A 149 -6.99 -9.65 3.54
N LEU A 150 -8.14 -10.14 3.08
CA LEU A 150 -8.88 -11.19 3.76
C LEU A 150 -8.06 -12.48 3.78
N ILE A 151 -7.60 -12.94 2.61
CA ILE A 151 -6.73 -14.13 2.46
C ILE A 151 -5.48 -14.00 3.34
N TYR A 152 -4.81 -12.84 3.31
CA TYR A 152 -3.65 -12.61 4.15
C TYR A 152 -4.01 -12.75 5.62
N LYS A 153 -5.07 -12.11 6.09
CA LYS A 153 -5.43 -12.09 7.50
C LYS A 153 -5.94 -13.43 8.04
N THR A 154 -6.64 -14.20 7.21
CA THR A 154 -7.28 -15.47 7.61
C THR A 154 -6.37 -16.68 7.38
N ILE A 155 -5.52 -16.65 6.36
CA ILE A 155 -4.67 -17.78 5.97
C ILE A 155 -3.19 -17.50 6.24
N LEU A 156 -2.62 -16.50 5.56
CA LEU A 156 -1.15 -16.32 5.56
C LEU A 156 -0.60 -15.82 6.89
N LYS A 157 -1.24 -14.84 7.51
CA LYS A 157 -0.81 -14.24 8.77
C LYS A 157 -0.78 -15.24 9.92
N PRO A 158 -1.84 -16.06 10.17
CA PRO A 158 -1.78 -17.12 11.17
C PRO A 158 -0.57 -18.04 10.97
N LEU A 159 -0.31 -18.48 9.73
CA LEU A 159 0.84 -19.33 9.40
C LEU A 159 2.17 -18.62 9.67
N PHE A 160 2.33 -17.38 9.20
CA PHE A 160 3.55 -16.58 9.43
C PHE A 160 3.78 -16.29 10.91
N PHE A 161 2.71 -16.20 11.71
CA PHE A 161 2.80 -15.91 13.14
C PHE A 161 3.29 -17.11 13.96
N LEU A 162 3.29 -18.33 13.38
CA LEU A 162 3.92 -19.52 13.95
C LEU A 162 5.44 -19.53 13.77
N ILE A 163 5.97 -18.78 12.80
CA ILE A 163 7.39 -18.72 12.48
C ILE A 163 8.06 -17.59 13.28
N ASP A 164 9.30 -17.79 13.71
CA ASP A 164 10.11 -16.73 14.36
C ASP A 164 10.06 -15.42 13.53
N PRO A 165 9.81 -14.27 14.19
CA PRO A 165 9.60 -13.03 13.48
C PRO A 165 10.84 -12.52 12.73
N GLU A 166 12.07 -12.81 13.18
CA GLU A 166 13.27 -12.44 12.44
C GLU A 166 13.44 -13.35 11.21
N VAL A 167 13.19 -14.66 11.36
CA VAL A 167 13.26 -15.62 10.24
C VAL A 167 12.27 -15.28 9.13
N ILE A 168 10.98 -15.07 9.45
CA ILE A 168 9.99 -14.75 8.41
C ILE A 168 10.26 -13.38 7.78
N HIS A 169 10.82 -12.43 8.52
CA HIS A 169 11.17 -11.12 7.98
C HIS A 169 12.27 -11.24 6.93
N GLU A 170 13.34 -11.98 7.20
CA GLU A 170 14.39 -12.24 6.22
C GLU A 170 13.86 -13.01 5.00
N ALA A 171 12.98 -14.00 5.21
CA ALA A 171 12.32 -14.71 4.12
C ALA A 171 11.49 -13.78 3.22
N MET A 172 10.75 -12.83 3.81
CA MET A 172 9.98 -11.84 3.07
C MET A 172 10.87 -10.82 2.34
N LEU A 173 12.02 -10.45 2.91
CA LEU A 173 13.00 -9.60 2.23
C LEU A 173 13.55 -10.30 0.98
N ASN A 174 13.93 -11.57 1.09
CA ASN A 174 14.44 -12.36 -0.02
C ASN A 174 13.36 -12.61 -1.09
N ALA A 175 12.13 -12.94 -0.68
CA ALA A 175 11.01 -13.08 -1.60
C ALA A 175 10.72 -11.78 -2.35
N GLY A 176 10.74 -10.64 -1.66
CA GLY A 176 10.58 -9.33 -2.27
C GLY A 176 11.70 -8.97 -3.24
N GLU A 177 12.95 -9.33 -2.94
CA GLU A 177 14.09 -9.15 -3.84
C GLU A 177 13.94 -9.99 -5.12
N ILE A 178 13.54 -11.26 -5.00
CA ILE A 178 13.27 -12.15 -6.14
C ILE A 178 12.14 -11.57 -7.00
N ILE A 179 11.01 -11.19 -6.38
CA ILE A 179 9.88 -10.58 -7.10
C ILE A 179 10.34 -9.31 -7.82
N GLY A 180 11.12 -8.46 -7.15
CA GLY A 180 11.66 -7.23 -7.71
C GLY A 180 12.60 -7.44 -8.90
N GLY A 181 13.30 -8.59 -8.96
CA GLY A 181 14.12 -8.98 -10.10
C GLY A 181 13.33 -9.55 -11.29
N MET A 182 12.06 -9.91 -11.10
CA MET A 182 11.22 -10.55 -12.12
C MET A 182 10.20 -9.56 -12.69
N GLY A 183 10.55 -8.92 -13.82
CA GLY A 183 9.70 -7.89 -14.47
C GLY A 183 8.26 -8.33 -14.81
N GLY A 184 8.03 -9.62 -15.06
CA GLY A 184 6.67 -10.14 -15.27
C GLY A 184 5.83 -10.15 -13.99
N LEU A 185 6.42 -10.56 -12.86
CA LEU A 185 5.74 -10.59 -11.56
C LEU A 185 5.48 -9.18 -11.04
N THR A 186 6.43 -8.25 -11.21
CA THR A 186 6.21 -6.85 -10.81
C THR A 186 5.06 -6.23 -11.61
N LYS A 187 4.97 -6.46 -12.93
CA LYS A 187 3.82 -5.99 -13.75
C LYS A 187 2.48 -6.58 -13.30
N LEU A 188 2.45 -7.87 -12.94
CA LEU A 188 1.24 -8.50 -12.40
C LEU A 188 0.83 -7.86 -11.07
N MET A 189 1.78 -7.64 -10.17
CA MET A 189 1.53 -6.94 -8.91
C MET A 189 1.10 -5.49 -9.13
N GLU A 190 1.68 -4.78 -10.11
CA GLU A 190 1.27 -3.43 -10.47
C GLU A 190 -0.19 -3.39 -10.92
N TYR A 191 -0.60 -4.32 -11.78
CA TYR A 191 -1.99 -4.42 -12.23
C TYR A 191 -2.96 -4.63 -11.06
N ALA A 192 -2.57 -5.46 -10.08
CA ALA A 192 -3.38 -5.80 -8.91
C ALA A 192 -3.40 -4.71 -7.82
N PHE A 193 -2.26 -4.10 -7.52
CA PHE A 193 -2.06 -3.29 -6.31
C PHE A 193 -1.54 -1.88 -6.57
N LYS A 194 -1.01 -1.53 -7.74
CA LYS A 194 -0.56 -0.15 -7.95
C LYS A 194 -1.78 0.75 -8.13
N TYR A 195 -1.88 1.80 -7.34
CA TYR A 195 -2.90 2.82 -7.46
C TYR A 195 -2.25 4.20 -7.56
N ASP A 196 -2.53 4.91 -8.65
CA ASP A 196 -2.01 6.23 -8.97
C ASP A 196 -3.17 7.18 -9.20
N ASP A 197 -3.10 8.35 -8.57
CA ASP A 197 -4.06 9.44 -8.75
C ASP A 197 -3.31 10.77 -8.54
N LEU A 198 -3.54 11.75 -9.42
CA LEU A 198 -2.88 13.06 -9.35
C LEU A 198 -3.22 13.82 -8.06
N VAL A 199 -4.35 13.50 -7.43
CA VAL A 199 -4.75 14.03 -6.11
C VAL A 199 -3.72 13.71 -5.03
N LEU A 200 -2.91 12.64 -5.21
CA LEU A 200 -1.90 12.17 -4.26
C LEU A 200 -0.46 12.60 -4.60
N LEU A 201 -0.23 13.10 -5.82
CA LEU A 201 1.10 13.46 -6.32
C LEU A 201 1.59 14.75 -5.64
N GLN A 202 2.69 14.68 -4.89
CA GLN A 202 3.21 15.85 -4.19
C GLN A 202 4.68 16.12 -4.51
N ARG A 203 5.06 17.41 -4.59
CA ARG A 203 6.46 17.84 -4.56
C ARG A 203 6.82 18.35 -3.17
N VAL A 204 7.58 17.56 -2.42
CA VAL A 204 7.94 17.83 -1.02
C VAL A 204 9.45 17.90 -0.89
N ALA A 205 9.97 18.98 -0.31
CA ALA A 205 11.42 19.22 -0.17
C ALA A 205 12.21 19.10 -1.49
N GLY A 206 11.57 19.47 -2.62
CA GLY A 206 12.16 19.37 -3.96
C GLY A 206 12.09 17.98 -4.61
N ILE A 207 11.53 16.98 -3.92
CA ILE A 207 11.37 15.59 -4.38
C ILE A 207 9.92 15.36 -4.80
N THR A 208 9.71 14.67 -5.93
CA THR A 208 8.37 14.26 -6.37
C THR A 208 8.04 12.90 -5.78
N PHE A 209 6.95 12.86 -5.00
CA PHE A 209 6.36 11.65 -4.44
C PHE A 209 5.07 11.36 -5.20
N GLN A 210 5.03 10.22 -5.90
CA GLN A 210 3.83 9.80 -6.64
C GLN A 210 2.65 9.49 -5.69
N ARG A 211 2.97 9.05 -4.47
CA ARG A 211 2.02 8.65 -3.44
C ARG A 211 2.55 9.05 -2.07
N PRO A 212 1.69 9.37 -1.09
CA PRO A 212 2.11 9.91 0.20
C PRO A 212 2.57 8.84 1.20
N VAL A 213 2.43 7.54 0.88
CA VAL A 213 2.70 6.43 1.80
C VAL A 213 4.05 5.79 1.49
N GLY A 214 4.93 5.74 2.49
CA GLY A 214 6.26 5.15 2.38
C GLY A 214 6.55 4.02 3.37
N LEU A 215 7.58 3.23 3.07
CA LEU A 215 8.13 2.25 4.01
C LEU A 215 9.11 2.94 4.96
N ALA A 216 8.89 2.79 6.27
CA ALA A 216 9.76 3.41 7.27
C ALA A 216 11.10 2.69 7.39
N ALA A 217 12.15 3.41 7.81
CA ALA A 217 13.43 2.78 8.17
C ALA A 217 13.28 1.79 9.33
N GLY A 218 14.02 0.70 9.24
CA GLY A 218 14.02 -0.44 10.17
C GLY A 218 13.46 -1.73 9.58
N PHE A 219 12.94 -1.69 8.34
CA PHE A 219 12.46 -2.86 7.61
C PHE A 219 13.49 -3.36 6.60
N ASP A 220 13.81 -2.56 5.57
CA ASP A 220 14.79 -2.93 4.53
C ASP A 220 16.13 -2.21 4.76
N TYR A 221 17.09 -2.92 5.34
CA TYR A 221 18.40 -2.33 5.64
C TYR A 221 19.31 -2.24 4.42
N GLU A 222 19.10 -3.12 3.43
CA GLU A 222 20.00 -3.35 2.30
C GLU A 222 19.38 -2.98 0.95
N ALA A 223 18.22 -2.32 0.96
CA ALA A 223 17.45 -1.93 -0.21
C ALA A 223 16.93 -3.09 -1.08
N LYS A 224 16.77 -4.29 -0.49
CA LYS A 224 16.29 -5.52 -1.14
C LYS A 224 14.91 -5.37 -1.79
N LEU A 225 14.04 -4.54 -1.23
CA LEU A 225 12.66 -4.39 -1.64
C LEU A 225 12.44 -3.26 -2.65
N THR A 226 13.41 -2.39 -2.86
CA THR A 226 13.27 -1.15 -3.65
C THR A 226 12.71 -1.33 -5.06
N GLN A 227 12.88 -2.52 -5.68
CA GLN A 227 12.30 -2.84 -6.98
C GLN A 227 10.86 -3.37 -6.91
N ALA A 228 10.48 -4.02 -5.80
CA ALA A 228 9.15 -4.61 -5.62
C ALA A 228 8.14 -3.64 -5.01
N LEU A 229 8.54 -2.81 -4.04
CA LEU A 229 7.63 -1.90 -3.32
C LEU A 229 6.79 -0.97 -4.21
N PRO A 230 7.31 -0.39 -5.32
CA PRO A 230 6.51 0.44 -6.22
C PRO A 230 5.28 -0.29 -6.76
N SER A 231 5.39 -1.61 -6.98
CA SER A 231 4.29 -2.44 -7.49
C SER A 231 3.20 -2.72 -6.46
N LEU A 232 3.52 -2.60 -5.17
CA LEU A 232 2.56 -2.68 -4.05
C LEU A 232 1.90 -1.32 -3.74
N GLY A 233 2.29 -0.26 -4.45
CA GLY A 233 1.75 1.09 -4.26
C GLY A 233 2.52 1.96 -3.28
N PHE A 234 3.73 1.59 -2.84
CA PHE A 234 4.57 2.53 -2.08
C PHE A 234 4.97 3.73 -2.95
N GLY A 235 4.98 4.91 -2.34
CA GLY A 235 5.45 6.15 -2.97
C GLY A 235 6.91 6.45 -2.69
N PHE A 236 7.47 5.92 -1.61
CA PHE A 236 8.88 6.08 -1.22
C PHE A 236 9.28 5.09 -0.13
N GLU A 237 10.56 5.09 0.22
CA GLU A 237 11.10 4.32 1.35
C GLU A 237 12.25 5.07 2.03
N SER A 238 12.45 4.84 3.34
CA SER A 238 13.72 5.09 4.01
C SER A 238 14.40 3.73 4.28
N ILE A 239 15.52 3.42 3.63
CA ILE A 239 16.30 2.20 3.94
C ILE A 239 17.17 2.40 5.19
N GLY A 240 17.65 1.30 5.78
CA GLY A 240 18.47 1.31 6.98
C GLY A 240 17.65 1.19 8.27
N THR A 241 18.06 1.72 9.42
CA THR A 241 19.17 2.67 9.63
C THR A 241 20.56 2.04 9.51
N ILE A 242 21.40 2.68 8.71
CA ILE A 242 22.79 2.32 8.44
C ILE A 242 23.71 3.13 9.35
N THR A 243 24.77 2.50 9.84
CA THR A 243 25.77 3.16 10.70
C THR A 243 27.13 3.17 10.01
N ASN A 244 28.09 3.93 10.52
CA ASN A 244 29.42 3.98 9.91
C ASN A 244 30.11 2.61 9.95
N MET A 245 30.10 1.94 11.10
CA MET A 245 30.61 0.57 11.23
C MET A 245 29.47 -0.45 11.19
N ALA A 246 29.79 -1.69 10.80
CA ALA A 246 28.84 -2.80 10.86
C ALA A 246 28.44 -3.13 12.31
N TYR A 247 27.22 -3.63 12.47
CA TYR A 247 26.71 -4.13 13.74
C TYR A 247 25.75 -5.29 13.51
N GLU A 248 25.97 -6.42 14.20
CA GLU A 248 25.15 -7.62 14.02
C GLU A 248 23.77 -7.57 14.70
N GLY A 249 23.52 -6.52 15.50
CA GLY A 249 22.31 -6.34 16.28
C GLY A 249 22.46 -6.76 17.75
N ASN A 250 21.53 -6.32 18.61
CA ASN A 250 21.54 -6.69 20.03
C ASN A 250 21.31 -8.21 20.23
N PRO A 251 21.59 -8.79 21.41
CA PRO A 251 21.25 -10.19 21.67
C PRO A 251 19.76 -10.50 21.42
N LYS A 252 19.46 -11.72 20.96
CA LYS A 252 18.08 -12.19 20.76
C LYS A 252 17.32 -12.29 22.10
N PRO A 253 15.98 -12.14 22.10
CA PRO A 253 15.12 -11.85 20.95
C PRO A 253 15.24 -10.38 20.49
N ARG A 254 15.35 -10.17 19.17
CA ARG A 254 15.45 -8.84 18.53
C ARG A 254 14.11 -8.33 18.02
N LEU A 255 13.17 -9.25 17.80
CA LEU A 255 11.85 -8.97 17.27
C LEU A 255 10.85 -9.87 18.00
N GLY A 256 9.69 -9.34 18.33
CA GLY A 256 8.60 -10.07 18.97
C GLY A 256 7.26 -9.57 18.50
N ARG A 257 6.22 -10.40 18.57
CA ARG A 257 4.85 -10.02 18.20
C ARG A 257 3.98 -9.87 19.43
N LEU A 258 3.16 -8.82 19.45
CA LEU A 258 2.14 -8.56 20.46
C LEU A 258 0.79 -8.44 19.74
N PRO A 259 0.16 -9.58 19.36
CA PRO A 259 -1.04 -9.58 18.53
C PRO A 259 -2.22 -8.80 19.11
N LYS A 260 -2.49 -8.92 20.41
CA LYS A 260 -3.61 -8.21 21.07
C LYS A 260 -3.35 -6.71 21.08
N SER A 261 -2.11 -6.30 21.34
CA SER A 261 -1.68 -4.90 21.30
C SER A 261 -1.51 -4.34 19.88
N ARG A 262 -1.69 -5.16 18.83
CA ARG A 262 -1.38 -4.82 17.42
C ARG A 262 -0.01 -4.14 17.29
N SER A 263 1.00 -4.79 17.86
CA SER A 263 2.32 -4.23 18.05
C SER A 263 3.43 -5.25 17.75
N LEU A 264 4.65 -4.75 17.57
CA LEU A 264 5.87 -5.57 17.56
C LEU A 264 6.82 -5.03 18.63
N MET A 265 7.45 -5.93 19.38
CA MET A 265 8.63 -5.61 20.19
C MET A 265 9.85 -5.57 19.27
N VAL A 266 10.66 -4.52 19.34
CA VAL A 266 11.88 -4.34 18.54
C VAL A 266 13.06 -4.04 19.45
N ASN A 267 14.13 -4.81 19.27
CA ASN A 267 15.41 -4.72 19.96
C ASN A 267 16.60 -4.89 18.97
N LYS A 268 16.48 -4.46 17.70
CA LYS A 268 17.55 -4.66 16.70
C LYS A 268 18.81 -3.83 16.97
N GLY A 269 18.66 -2.60 17.48
CA GLY A 269 19.81 -1.72 17.80
C GLY A 269 20.65 -1.32 16.58
N PHE A 270 20.01 -1.01 15.45
CA PHE A 270 20.67 -0.72 14.16
C PHE A 270 21.58 -1.86 13.65
N LYS A 271 21.06 -3.09 13.61
CA LYS A 271 21.68 -4.20 12.86
C LYS A 271 21.89 -3.78 11.38
N ASN A 272 23.12 -3.73 10.89
CA ASN A 272 23.47 -3.38 9.50
C ASN A 272 24.93 -3.74 9.15
N GLU A 273 25.26 -3.77 7.86
CA GLU A 273 26.61 -4.12 7.35
C GLU A 273 27.61 -2.95 7.32
N GLY A 274 27.20 -1.75 7.75
CA GLY A 274 28.02 -0.55 7.74
C GLY A 274 27.94 0.24 6.43
N ALA A 275 28.20 1.54 6.53
CA ALA A 275 27.98 2.50 5.45
C ALA A 275 28.78 2.16 4.19
N LYS A 276 30.02 1.69 4.32
CA LYS A 276 30.88 1.36 3.17
C LYS A 276 30.28 0.22 2.33
N ALA A 277 30.00 -0.92 2.96
CA ALA A 277 29.44 -2.09 2.28
C ALA A 277 28.08 -1.78 1.63
N VAL A 278 27.18 -1.14 2.39
CA VAL A 278 25.86 -0.76 1.87
C VAL A 278 26.01 0.23 0.72
N SER A 279 26.85 1.26 0.84
CA SER A 279 27.01 2.26 -0.23
C SER A 279 27.44 1.64 -1.56
N GLN A 280 28.36 0.66 -1.53
CA GLN A 280 28.82 -0.07 -2.71
C GLN A 280 27.70 -0.86 -3.37
N LYS A 281 26.88 -1.57 -2.58
CA LYS A 281 25.70 -2.30 -3.08
C LYS A 281 24.70 -1.36 -3.77
N LEU A 282 24.55 -0.14 -3.26
CA LEU A 282 23.58 0.83 -3.80
C LEU A 282 24.06 1.57 -5.06
N GLU A 283 25.37 1.60 -5.37
CA GLU A 283 25.87 2.31 -6.56
C GLU A 283 25.36 1.69 -7.86
N ALA A 284 25.18 0.37 -7.87
CA ALA A 284 24.66 -0.37 -9.02
C ALA A 284 23.13 -0.34 -9.13
N ARG A 285 22.41 0.18 -8.11
CA ARG A 285 20.94 0.16 -8.09
C ARG A 285 20.36 1.44 -8.68
N ALA A 286 19.33 1.27 -9.51
CA ALA A 286 18.43 2.34 -9.94
C ALA A 286 17.13 2.25 -9.14
N PHE A 287 16.55 3.38 -8.76
CA PHE A 287 15.30 3.42 -8.02
C PHE A 287 14.20 4.08 -8.86
N SER A 288 13.04 3.44 -8.95
CA SER A 288 11.86 3.96 -9.65
C SER A 288 10.96 4.83 -8.76
N MET A 289 11.26 4.89 -7.46
CA MET A 289 10.63 5.78 -6.48
C MET A 289 11.70 6.46 -5.61
N PRO A 290 11.40 7.56 -4.92
CA PRO A 290 12.31 8.17 -3.96
C PRO A 290 12.75 7.18 -2.87
N VAL A 291 14.08 7.04 -2.71
CA VAL A 291 14.69 6.23 -1.66
C VAL A 291 15.55 7.14 -0.77
N GLY A 292 15.29 7.09 0.54
CA GLY A 292 16.05 7.79 1.57
C GLY A 292 17.03 6.87 2.26
N ILE A 293 18.17 7.40 2.69
CA ILE A 293 19.16 6.65 3.48
C ILE A 293 19.06 7.09 4.93
N SER A 294 18.55 6.21 5.80
CA SER A 294 18.53 6.44 7.25
C SER A 294 19.92 6.19 7.83
N ILE A 295 20.51 7.20 8.46
CA ILE A 295 21.85 7.18 9.06
C ILE A 295 21.73 7.41 10.58
N GLY A 296 22.46 6.61 11.36
CA GLY A 296 22.50 6.73 12.82
C GLY A 296 23.89 6.49 13.40
N ARG A 297 24.02 6.71 14.71
CA ARG A 297 25.22 6.37 15.48
C ARG A 297 25.40 4.86 15.54
N THR A 298 26.61 4.37 15.30
CA THR A 298 26.98 2.97 15.47
C THR A 298 26.69 2.50 16.90
N ASN A 299 26.01 1.36 17.03
CA ASN A 299 25.67 0.78 18.31
C ASN A 299 26.86 0.02 18.94
N THR A 300 27.75 0.76 19.61
CA THR A 300 28.93 0.19 20.26
C THR A 300 29.24 0.91 21.58
N ILE A 301 29.82 0.16 22.53
CA ILE A 301 30.34 0.71 23.80
C ILE A 301 31.66 1.48 23.62
N LYS A 302 32.29 1.36 22.44
CA LYS A 302 33.57 2.03 22.14
C LYS A 302 33.41 3.53 21.93
N LEU A 303 32.25 3.98 21.45
CA LEU A 303 31.95 5.40 21.26
C LEU A 303 31.43 5.97 22.58
N LYS A 304 32.32 6.53 23.40
CA LYS A 304 32.02 6.95 24.77
C LYS A 304 31.65 8.43 24.88
N THR A 305 32.06 9.25 23.92
CA THR A 305 31.89 10.70 23.96
C THR A 305 30.92 11.22 22.90
N GLN A 306 30.45 12.45 23.11
CA GLN A 306 29.66 13.21 22.13
C GLN A 306 30.45 13.40 20.83
N LYS A 307 31.71 13.82 20.93
CA LYS A 307 32.58 14.05 19.77
C LYS A 307 32.75 12.79 18.92
N GLU A 308 33.07 11.65 19.53
CA GLU A 308 33.19 10.37 18.81
C GLU A 308 31.87 9.96 18.15
N SER A 309 30.74 10.17 18.83
CA SER A 309 29.41 9.86 18.30
C SER A 309 29.03 10.74 17.11
N VAL A 310 29.40 12.03 17.15
CA VAL A 310 29.24 12.95 16.02
C VAL A 310 30.15 12.52 14.86
N GLU A 311 31.43 12.28 15.11
CA GLU A 311 32.40 11.85 14.08
C GLU A 311 31.97 10.55 13.39
N ASP A 312 31.39 9.60 14.13
CA ASP A 312 30.85 8.36 13.58
C ASP A 312 29.72 8.63 12.57
N ILE A 313 28.75 9.47 12.92
CA ILE A 313 27.66 9.87 12.01
C ILE A 313 28.21 10.60 10.79
N ILE A 314 29.17 11.53 10.98
CA ILE A 314 29.80 12.29 9.90
C ILE A 314 30.54 11.38 8.91
N LYS A 315 31.21 10.33 9.41
CA LYS A 315 31.85 9.32 8.53
C LYS A 315 30.83 8.59 7.67
N ALA A 316 29.70 8.17 8.24
CA ALA A 316 28.62 7.54 7.46
C ALA A 316 28.05 8.47 6.38
N PHE A 317 27.75 9.73 6.71
CA PHE A 317 27.32 10.72 5.73
C PHE A 317 28.36 10.94 4.63
N THR A 318 29.65 11.00 5.02
CA THR A 318 30.74 11.21 4.06
C THR A 318 30.84 10.08 3.05
N VAL A 319 30.65 8.82 3.48
CA VAL A 319 30.61 7.66 2.58
C VAL A 319 29.49 7.81 1.55
N PHE A 320 28.25 8.03 1.98
CA PHE A 320 27.12 8.16 1.05
C PHE A 320 27.12 9.45 0.23
N LYS A 321 27.78 10.52 0.71
CA LYS A 321 27.97 11.74 -0.07
C LYS A 321 28.93 11.50 -1.24
N LYS A 322 29.97 10.70 -1.02
CA LYS A 322 30.99 10.36 -2.03
C LYS A 322 30.55 9.24 -2.97
N SER A 323 29.58 8.41 -2.56
CA SER A 323 29.10 7.29 -3.38
C SER A 323 28.24 7.75 -4.55
N ARG A 324 28.13 6.89 -5.56
CA ARG A 324 27.26 7.09 -6.75
C ARG A 324 25.81 6.65 -6.52
N ALA A 325 25.44 6.27 -5.29
CA ALA A 325 24.11 5.80 -4.96
C ALA A 325 23.03 6.86 -5.28
N LYS A 326 22.02 6.50 -6.08
CA LYS A 326 20.99 7.41 -6.60
C LYS A 326 19.83 7.70 -5.63
N HIS A 327 20.13 7.81 -4.34
CA HIS A 327 19.13 8.13 -3.32
C HIS A 327 18.67 9.60 -3.38
N SER A 328 17.45 9.86 -2.91
CA SER A 328 16.77 11.16 -3.02
C SER A 328 16.96 12.04 -1.78
N TYR A 329 17.06 11.46 -0.58
CA TYR A 329 17.20 12.19 0.68
C TYR A 329 17.98 11.41 1.73
N TYR A 330 18.33 12.06 2.82
CA TYR A 330 18.84 11.41 4.02
C TYR A 330 17.83 11.49 5.15
N GLU A 331 17.79 10.47 5.99
CA GLU A 331 17.10 10.51 7.27
C GLU A 331 18.16 10.40 8.38
N LEU A 332 18.31 11.42 9.21
CA LEU A 332 19.18 11.38 10.39
C LEU A 332 18.38 10.81 11.58
N ASN A 333 18.66 9.56 11.95
CA ASN A 333 17.95 8.87 13.00
C ASN A 333 18.63 9.05 14.36
N ILE A 334 18.07 9.95 15.18
CA ILE A 334 18.55 10.23 16.54
C ILE A 334 17.72 9.54 17.63
N SER A 335 16.72 8.75 17.27
CA SER A 335 15.62 8.36 18.17
C SER A 335 15.58 6.88 18.56
N CYS A 336 16.54 6.07 18.10
CA CYS A 336 16.57 4.64 18.41
C CYS A 336 16.74 4.40 19.92
N PRO A 337 15.79 3.72 20.58
CA PRO A 337 15.89 3.39 22.01
C PRO A 337 16.92 2.32 22.35
N ASN A 338 17.34 1.54 21.35
CA ASN A 338 17.99 0.25 21.51
C ASN A 338 19.51 0.33 21.36
N LEU A 339 20.07 1.53 21.41
CA LEU A 339 21.51 1.77 21.32
C LEU A 339 22.14 1.62 22.72
N LYS A 340 23.36 1.09 22.76
CA LYS A 340 24.18 0.98 23.95
C LYS A 340 24.84 2.33 24.29
N GLY A 341 25.06 2.53 25.59
CA GLY A 341 25.67 3.73 26.15
C GLY A 341 24.67 4.87 26.37
N ASP A 342 25.09 5.88 27.11
CA ASP A 342 24.22 6.96 27.60
C ASP A 342 24.18 8.19 26.68
N MET A 343 24.91 8.13 25.55
CA MET A 343 24.99 9.24 24.62
C MET A 343 23.67 9.44 23.87
N SER A 344 23.14 10.66 23.95
CA SER A 344 21.93 11.06 23.21
C SER A 344 22.08 12.44 22.57
N PHE A 345 21.35 12.65 21.48
CA PHE A 345 21.26 13.92 20.76
C PHE A 345 19.97 14.69 21.09
N TYR A 346 19.28 14.33 22.17
CA TYR A 346 18.08 15.05 22.61
C TYR A 346 18.38 16.39 23.29
N PRO A 347 19.45 16.53 24.09
CA PRO A 347 19.82 17.83 24.65
C PRO A 347 20.11 18.85 23.53
N PRO A 348 19.56 20.07 23.58
CA PRO A 348 19.74 21.08 22.53
C PRO A 348 21.20 21.38 22.17
N LYS A 349 22.11 21.36 23.15
CA LYS A 349 23.56 21.54 22.94
C LYS A 349 24.14 20.43 22.05
N ASN A 350 23.87 19.17 22.40
CA ASN A 350 24.35 17.99 21.68
C ASN A 350 23.77 17.95 20.25
N LEU A 351 22.49 18.28 20.09
CA LEU A 351 21.85 18.36 18.78
C LEU A 351 22.48 19.46 17.91
N LYS A 352 22.70 20.65 18.48
CA LYS A 352 23.34 21.76 17.77
C LYS A 352 24.75 21.38 17.30
N GLU A 353 25.53 20.73 18.15
CA GLU A 353 26.88 20.25 17.79
C GLU A 353 26.84 19.27 16.61
N LEU A 354 25.95 18.27 16.66
CA LEU A 354 25.76 17.31 15.57
C LEU A 354 25.36 18.01 14.26
N LEU A 355 24.34 18.87 14.30
CA LEU A 355 23.84 19.54 13.10
C LEU A 355 24.86 20.52 12.51
N THR A 356 25.65 21.20 13.35
CA THR A 356 26.76 22.05 12.90
C THR A 356 27.82 21.22 12.17
N ALA A 357 28.14 20.02 12.67
CA ALA A 357 29.08 19.12 12.00
C ALA A 357 28.52 18.60 10.66
N VAL A 358 27.22 18.27 10.59
CA VAL A 358 26.56 17.81 9.35
C VAL A 358 26.51 18.94 8.32
N GLU A 359 26.24 20.19 8.73
CA GLU A 359 26.20 21.35 7.84
C GLU A 359 27.55 21.60 7.14
N LYS A 360 28.68 21.39 7.85
CA LYS A 360 30.02 21.48 7.26
C LYS A 360 30.25 20.52 6.11
N LEU A 361 29.49 19.42 6.03
CA LEU A 361 29.54 18.51 4.89
C LEU A 361 28.92 19.09 3.62
N ARG A 362 28.19 20.22 3.66
CA ARG A 362 27.58 20.87 2.49
C ARG A 362 26.75 19.88 1.65
N ILE A 363 25.93 19.08 2.31
CA ILE A 363 25.07 18.08 1.65
C ILE A 363 23.97 18.82 0.88
N LYS A 364 23.83 18.51 -0.42
CA LYS A 364 22.83 19.13 -1.30
C LYS A 364 21.45 18.48 -1.19
N ARG A 365 21.40 17.18 -0.88
CA ARG A 365 20.14 16.43 -0.73
C ARG A 365 19.44 16.82 0.58
N PRO A 366 18.10 16.86 0.61
CA PRO A 366 17.36 17.20 1.82
C PRO A 366 17.61 16.17 2.92
N ILE A 367 17.66 16.64 4.17
CA ILE A 367 17.79 15.79 5.35
C ILE A 367 16.52 15.90 6.19
N PHE A 368 15.98 14.77 6.61
CA PHE A 368 14.89 14.67 7.58
C PHE A 368 15.42 14.10 8.89
N ILE A 369 14.97 14.58 10.05
CA ILE A 369 15.40 14.03 11.34
C ILE A 369 14.32 13.12 11.90
N LYS A 370 14.65 11.86 12.20
CA LYS A 370 13.71 10.92 12.84
C LYS A 370 13.69 11.12 14.35
N MET A 371 12.59 11.68 14.84
CA MET A 371 12.43 12.19 16.20
C MET A 371 11.94 11.11 17.18
N PRO A 372 12.33 11.20 18.47
CA PRO A 372 11.78 10.34 19.52
C PRO A 372 10.32 10.69 19.80
N ILE A 373 9.54 9.73 20.30
CA ILE A 373 8.14 9.97 20.69
C ILE A 373 7.95 9.98 22.21
N GLU A 374 8.89 9.45 22.98
CA GLU A 374 8.81 9.39 24.45
C GLU A 374 9.14 10.71 25.14
N LYS A 375 9.65 11.70 24.42
CA LYS A 375 10.08 12.98 24.98
C LYS A 375 8.89 13.90 25.25
N SER A 376 9.01 14.72 26.29
CA SER A 376 7.99 15.71 26.63
C SER A 376 7.84 16.76 25.53
N ASP A 377 6.67 17.41 25.48
CA ASP A 377 6.42 18.49 24.51
C ASP A 377 7.46 19.62 24.60
N LYS A 378 7.94 19.93 25.82
CA LYS A 378 8.98 20.92 26.07
C LYS A 378 10.31 20.51 25.46
N GLU A 379 10.74 19.26 25.68
CA GLU A 379 11.97 18.72 25.08
C GLU A 379 11.87 18.68 23.54
N VAL A 380 10.73 18.25 22.99
CA VAL A 380 10.53 18.22 21.54
C VAL A 380 10.57 19.62 20.94
N LYS A 381 9.89 20.60 21.54
CA LYS A 381 9.97 22.01 21.10
C LYS A 381 11.41 22.53 21.15
N ALA A 382 12.15 22.25 22.21
CA ALA A 382 13.54 22.67 22.33
C ALA A 382 14.42 22.07 21.22
N MET A 383 14.22 20.80 20.86
CA MET A 383 14.89 20.20 19.71
C MET A 383 14.48 20.88 18.39
N LEU A 384 13.18 21.12 18.16
CA LEU A 384 12.68 21.78 16.96
C LEU A 384 13.23 23.21 16.80
N ASP A 385 13.33 23.97 17.89
CA ASP A 385 13.92 25.31 17.91
C ASP A 385 15.40 25.32 17.50
N ILE A 386 16.13 24.22 17.73
CA ILE A 386 17.48 24.04 17.19
C ILE A 386 17.41 23.65 15.71
N ILE A 387 16.59 22.66 15.36
CA ILE A 387 16.49 22.11 14.00
C ILE A 387 16.19 23.18 12.96
N ILE A 388 15.25 24.09 13.23
CA ILE A 388 14.87 25.14 12.25
C ILE A 388 15.99 26.13 11.90
N LYS A 389 17.08 26.15 12.67
CA LYS A 389 18.23 27.03 12.42
C LYS A 389 19.14 26.49 11.32
N PHE A 390 18.89 25.27 10.83
CA PHE A 390 19.75 24.53 9.93
C PHE A 390 19.04 24.27 8.59
N PRO A 391 19.26 25.07 7.53
CA PRO A 391 18.46 25.05 6.30
C PRO A 391 18.55 23.74 5.48
N MET A 392 19.58 22.92 5.67
CA MET A 392 19.69 21.60 5.02
C MET A 392 18.70 20.58 5.61
N ILE A 393 18.22 20.82 6.84
CA ILE A 393 17.16 20.01 7.44
C ILE A 393 15.82 20.51 6.92
N LYS A 394 15.14 19.70 6.10
CA LYS A 394 13.87 20.07 5.48
C LYS A 394 12.65 19.63 6.28
N GLY A 395 12.84 18.72 7.23
CA GLY A 395 11.72 18.20 7.99
C GLY A 395 12.09 17.23 9.08
N VAL A 396 11.05 16.70 9.71
CA VAL A 396 11.14 15.74 10.80
C VAL A 396 10.19 14.56 10.55
N VAL A 397 10.62 13.37 10.97
CA VAL A 397 9.80 12.17 10.97
C VAL A 397 9.35 11.93 12.42
N PHE A 398 8.05 12.07 12.70
CA PHE A 398 7.49 11.77 14.01
C PHE A 398 6.99 10.33 14.05
N GLY A 399 7.88 9.47 14.52
CA GLY A 399 7.61 8.06 14.78
C GLY A 399 8.87 7.30 15.14
N ASN A 400 8.82 6.55 16.24
CA ASN A 400 9.74 5.48 16.59
C ASN A 400 9.00 4.56 17.58
N LEU A 401 9.71 3.85 18.46
CA LEU A 401 9.09 2.91 19.39
C LEU A 401 8.55 3.59 20.67
N GLN A 402 7.44 3.06 21.19
CA GLN A 402 6.88 3.37 22.50
C GLN A 402 7.71 2.68 23.58
N LYS A 403 8.32 3.48 24.46
CA LYS A 403 9.15 2.99 25.57
C LYS A 403 8.38 2.68 26.85
N ASN A 404 7.24 3.35 27.05
CA ASN A 404 6.42 3.13 28.22
C ASN A 404 5.77 1.74 28.14
N ARG A 405 6.33 0.79 28.90
CA ARG A 405 5.84 -0.60 28.95
C ARG A 405 4.47 -0.74 29.64
N LYS A 406 4.02 0.31 30.33
CA LYS A 406 2.72 0.41 31.00
C LYS A 406 1.72 1.25 30.20
N ASP A 407 2.01 1.57 28.94
CA ASP A 407 1.05 2.28 28.09
C ASP A 407 -0.26 1.49 27.99
N PRO A 408 -1.44 2.12 28.14
CA PRO A 408 -2.73 1.43 28.18
C PRO A 408 -3.09 0.69 26.88
N SER A 409 -2.43 0.99 25.77
CA SER A 409 -2.61 0.26 24.51
C SER A 409 -1.83 -1.07 24.47
N LEU A 410 -1.01 -1.35 25.47
CA LEU A 410 -0.23 -2.58 25.60
C LEU A 410 -0.88 -3.54 26.60
N TYR A 411 -1.00 -4.81 26.22
CA TYR A 411 -1.41 -5.86 27.13
C TYR A 411 -0.24 -6.33 27.99
N THR A 412 -0.37 -6.20 29.31
CA THR A 412 0.69 -6.57 30.29
C THR A 412 1.20 -8.00 30.09
N SER A 413 0.30 -8.95 29.78
CA SER A 413 0.64 -10.35 29.52
C SER A 413 1.47 -10.57 28.25
N GLU A 414 1.37 -9.68 27.27
CA GLU A 414 2.22 -9.72 26.07
C GLU A 414 3.57 -9.05 26.32
N VAL A 415 3.56 -7.92 27.05
CA VAL A 415 4.76 -7.15 27.39
C VAL A 415 5.71 -7.92 28.29
N SER A 416 5.19 -8.67 29.27
CA SER A 416 5.98 -9.41 30.26
C SER A 416 6.82 -10.55 29.65
N ARG A 417 6.47 -11.01 28.44
CA ARG A 417 7.19 -12.05 27.69
C ARG A 417 8.57 -11.59 27.22
N PHE A 418 8.79 -10.28 27.15
CA PHE A 418 10.05 -9.71 26.68
C PHE A 418 10.73 -8.99 27.84
N LYS A 419 12.03 -9.18 28.05
CA LYS A 419 12.77 -8.41 29.06
C LYS A 419 13.37 -7.13 28.47
N THR A 420 13.61 -7.11 27.17
CA THR A 420 14.26 -6.03 26.43
C THR A 420 13.40 -5.55 25.25
N GLY A 421 13.83 -4.46 24.63
CA GLY A 421 13.16 -3.88 23.46
C GLY A 421 11.95 -3.03 23.79
N TYR A 422 11.40 -2.41 22.75
CA TYR A 422 10.31 -1.45 22.83
C TYR A 422 9.31 -1.62 21.69
N PHE A 423 8.18 -0.92 21.74
CA PHE A 423 6.97 -1.34 21.01
C PHE A 423 6.64 -0.44 19.83
N SER A 424 6.37 -1.04 18.67
CA SER A 424 5.85 -0.35 17.47
C SER A 424 4.33 -0.49 17.34
N GLY A 425 3.73 -0.13 16.20
CA GLY A 425 2.31 -0.36 15.94
C GLY A 425 1.38 0.61 16.66
N LYS A 426 0.17 0.14 17.01
CA LYS A 426 -0.88 0.98 17.60
C LYS A 426 -0.46 1.73 18.88
N PRO A 427 0.41 1.20 19.76
CA PRO A 427 0.91 1.94 20.91
C PRO A 427 1.66 3.25 20.62
N THR A 428 2.14 3.41 19.39
CA THR A 428 2.84 4.63 18.97
C THR A 428 1.90 5.71 18.42
N GLU A 429 0.67 5.34 18.09
CA GLU A 429 -0.23 6.17 17.26
C GLU A 429 -0.58 7.49 17.94
N LYS A 430 -1.09 7.43 19.17
CA LYS A 430 -1.56 8.59 19.93
C LYS A 430 -0.44 9.62 20.09
N ARG A 431 0.71 9.18 20.59
CA ARG A 431 1.83 10.09 20.85
C ARG A 431 2.46 10.64 19.57
N SER A 432 2.56 9.83 18.51
CA SER A 432 2.98 10.31 17.19
C SER A 432 2.03 11.41 16.68
N ASN A 433 0.72 11.21 16.77
CA ASN A 433 -0.29 12.18 16.35
C ASN A 433 -0.20 13.50 17.13
N GLU A 434 -0.04 13.43 18.45
CA GLU A 434 0.15 14.61 19.31
C GLU A 434 1.39 15.42 18.89
N LEU A 435 2.50 14.75 18.62
CA LEU A 435 3.75 15.42 18.23
C LEU A 435 3.70 16.00 16.81
N ILE A 436 3.03 15.33 15.87
CA ILE A 436 2.76 15.87 14.52
C ILE A 436 2.00 17.20 14.66
N ARG A 437 0.90 17.20 15.42
CA ARG A 437 0.10 18.39 15.69
C ARG A 437 0.94 19.49 16.36
N LEU A 438 1.68 19.14 17.41
CA LEU A 438 2.53 20.07 18.16
C LEU A 438 3.55 20.76 17.26
N ALA A 439 4.22 19.99 16.40
CA ALA A 439 5.23 20.51 15.49
C ALA A 439 4.61 21.34 14.37
N TYR A 440 3.48 20.91 13.80
CA TYR A 440 2.85 21.63 12.70
C TYR A 440 2.38 23.03 13.14
N ARG A 441 1.71 23.15 14.30
CA ARG A 441 1.19 24.43 14.81
C ARG A 441 2.22 25.57 14.82
N LYS A 442 3.45 25.28 15.22
CA LYS A 442 4.52 26.30 15.34
C LYS A 442 5.51 26.29 14.18
N TYR A 443 5.73 25.14 13.54
CA TYR A 443 6.83 24.94 12.59
C TYR A 443 6.38 24.45 11.21
N GLY A 444 5.09 24.21 10.96
CA GLY A 444 4.58 23.62 9.70
C GLY A 444 4.89 24.44 8.45
N LYS A 445 5.07 25.77 8.58
CA LYS A 445 5.52 26.64 7.47
C LYS A 445 7.03 26.52 7.17
N LYS A 446 7.81 25.95 8.09
CA LYS A 446 9.28 25.89 8.04
C LYS A 446 9.83 24.48 7.89
N LEU A 447 9.10 23.47 8.39
CA LEU A 447 9.48 22.08 8.40
C LEU A 447 8.38 21.22 7.79
N ILE A 448 8.78 20.35 6.88
CA ILE A 448 7.96 19.22 6.45
C ILE A 448 7.84 18.22 7.59
N ILE A 449 6.67 17.63 7.78
CA ILE A 449 6.45 16.57 8.76
C ILE A 449 6.11 15.28 8.03
N ILE A 450 6.83 14.21 8.34
CA ILE A 450 6.50 12.84 7.93
C ILE A 450 5.91 12.12 9.14
N GLY A 451 4.66 11.68 9.03
CA GLY A 451 3.96 10.98 10.11
C GLY A 451 4.27 9.48 10.10
N CYS A 452 4.80 8.93 11.19
CA CYS A 452 5.15 7.52 11.28
C CYS A 452 4.62 6.88 12.58
N GLY A 453 4.10 5.65 12.49
CA GLY A 453 3.68 4.86 13.65
C GLY A 453 2.17 4.79 13.85
N GLY A 454 1.66 3.57 14.02
CA GLY A 454 0.24 3.31 14.29
C GLY A 454 -0.70 3.35 13.08
N ILE A 455 -0.17 3.28 11.86
CA ILE A 455 -0.98 3.32 10.62
C ILE A 455 -1.37 1.90 10.20
N PHE A 456 -2.66 1.59 10.26
CA PHE A 456 -3.27 0.31 9.88
C PHE A 456 -4.44 0.46 8.89
N SER A 457 -4.78 1.70 8.51
CA SER A 457 -5.85 2.01 7.57
C SER A 457 -5.64 3.35 6.88
N ALA A 458 -6.47 3.65 5.88
CA ALA A 458 -6.49 4.96 5.23
C ALA A 458 -6.87 6.08 6.19
N GLN A 459 -7.77 5.80 7.15
CA GLN A 459 -8.20 6.77 8.16
C GLN A 459 -7.07 7.12 9.12
N ASP A 460 -6.22 6.15 9.49
CA ASP A 460 -5.03 6.43 10.32
C ASP A 460 -4.04 7.34 9.59
N ALA A 461 -3.78 7.06 8.30
CA ALA A 461 -2.92 7.88 7.45
C ALA A 461 -3.49 9.28 7.25
N TYR A 462 -4.78 9.37 6.91
CA TYR A 462 -5.48 10.62 6.68
C TYR A 462 -5.53 11.49 7.94
N LYS A 463 -5.77 10.89 9.11
CA LYS A 463 -5.69 11.58 10.40
C LYS A 463 -4.32 12.23 10.61
N LYS A 464 -3.21 11.52 10.34
CA LYS A 464 -1.87 12.12 10.43
C LYS A 464 -1.69 13.29 9.47
N ILE A 465 -2.23 13.18 8.26
CA ILE A 465 -2.18 14.25 7.26
C ILE A 465 -2.94 15.49 7.77
N LYS A 466 -4.18 15.30 8.23
CA LYS A 466 -4.98 16.37 8.83
C LYS A 466 -4.33 17.03 10.04
N LEU A 467 -3.51 16.30 10.79
CA LEU A 467 -2.74 16.86 11.91
C LEU A 467 -1.49 17.63 11.48
N GLY A 468 -1.07 17.54 10.22
CA GLY A 468 0.04 18.31 9.67
C GLY A 468 1.13 17.51 8.95
N ALA A 469 1.00 16.18 8.83
CA ALA A 469 1.95 15.38 8.07
C ALA A 469 1.76 15.59 6.55
N SER A 470 2.84 15.88 5.82
CA SER A 470 2.80 15.96 4.36
C SER A 470 2.91 14.58 3.70
N LEU A 471 3.64 13.66 4.36
CA LEU A 471 3.83 12.27 3.94
C LEU A 471 3.65 11.36 5.16
N VAL A 472 3.42 10.07 4.95
CA VAL A 472 3.31 9.09 6.03
C VAL A 472 4.18 7.85 5.79
N GLN A 473 4.60 7.20 6.87
CA GLN A 473 5.37 5.95 6.82
C GLN A 473 4.77 4.88 7.74
N LEU A 474 4.86 3.62 7.31
CA LEU A 474 4.38 2.48 8.07
C LEU A 474 5.32 1.28 7.98
N ILE A 475 5.23 0.40 8.98
CA ILE A 475 5.78 -0.97 8.95
C ILE A 475 4.73 -1.90 9.56
N THR A 476 4.41 -1.70 10.84
CA THR A 476 3.63 -2.66 11.62
C THR A 476 2.25 -2.93 11.02
N GLY A 477 1.56 -1.92 10.48
CA GLY A 477 0.27 -2.11 9.80
C GLY A 477 0.34 -3.18 8.70
N MET A 478 1.39 -3.16 7.89
CA MET A 478 1.60 -4.13 6.81
C MET A 478 1.76 -5.56 7.33
N ILE A 479 2.34 -5.74 8.52
CA ILE A 479 2.53 -7.07 9.14
C ILE A 479 1.20 -7.65 9.64
N TYR A 480 0.24 -6.80 9.98
CA TYR A 480 -1.05 -7.23 10.52
C TYR A 480 -2.18 -7.29 9.49
N GLU A 481 -2.13 -6.39 8.50
CA GLU A 481 -3.15 -6.27 7.46
C GLU A 481 -2.72 -6.89 6.13
N GLY A 482 -1.41 -6.98 5.85
CA GLY A 482 -0.85 -7.50 4.61
C GLY A 482 -0.18 -6.43 3.73
N PRO A 483 0.61 -6.84 2.73
CA PRO A 483 1.34 -5.94 1.82
C PRO A 483 0.43 -5.01 1.01
N GLN A 484 -0.80 -5.45 0.72
CA GLN A 484 -1.79 -4.66 -0.03
C GLN A 484 -2.33 -3.46 0.74
N LEU A 485 -2.07 -3.35 2.06
CA LEU A 485 -2.52 -2.22 2.89
C LEU A 485 -2.12 -0.86 2.29
N VAL A 486 -0.93 -0.75 1.71
CA VAL A 486 -0.46 0.53 1.15
C VAL A 486 -1.30 0.95 -0.05
N SER A 487 -1.62 0.00 -0.91
CA SER A 487 -2.53 0.19 -2.04
C SER A 487 -3.92 0.64 -1.57
N GLN A 488 -4.46 -0.02 -0.54
CA GLN A 488 -5.75 0.34 0.08
C GLN A 488 -5.73 1.77 0.63
N ILE A 489 -4.66 2.13 1.35
CA ILE A 489 -4.49 3.47 1.90
C ILE A 489 -4.53 4.52 0.79
N ASN A 490 -3.78 4.33 -0.31
CA ASN A 490 -3.78 5.30 -1.40
C ASN A 490 -5.15 5.45 -2.06
N LEU A 491 -5.82 4.34 -2.36
CA LEU A 491 -7.14 4.35 -3.00
C LEU A 491 -8.18 5.06 -2.11
N GLU A 492 -8.25 4.67 -0.85
CA GLU A 492 -9.23 5.23 0.09
C GLU A 492 -8.88 6.66 0.53
N LEU A 493 -7.61 7.08 0.48
CA LEU A 493 -7.26 8.48 0.73
C LEU A 493 -7.94 9.41 -0.27
N VAL A 494 -8.00 9.03 -1.55
CA VAL A 494 -8.69 9.83 -2.57
C VAL A 494 -10.18 9.94 -2.26
N GLU A 495 -10.81 8.87 -1.78
CA GLU A 495 -12.21 8.89 -1.35
C GLU A 495 -12.41 9.82 -0.13
N LEU A 496 -11.53 9.73 0.87
CA LEU A 496 -11.58 10.58 2.07
C LEU A 496 -11.36 12.06 1.75
N LEU A 497 -10.39 12.37 0.88
CA LEU A 497 -10.13 13.74 0.43
C LEU A 497 -11.35 14.34 -0.28
N LYS A 498 -11.94 13.61 -1.22
CA LYS A 498 -13.15 14.04 -1.94
C LYS A 498 -14.33 14.23 -0.99
N LYS A 499 -14.49 13.33 -0.01
CA LYS A 499 -15.56 13.43 0.99
C LYS A 499 -15.47 14.71 1.82
N ASP A 500 -14.27 15.12 2.18
CA ASP A 500 -14.02 16.35 2.95
C ASP A 500 -13.86 17.60 2.04
N GLY A 501 -14.08 17.46 0.73
CA GLY A 501 -14.09 18.58 -0.23
C GLY A 501 -12.71 19.02 -0.73
N PHE A 502 -11.67 18.21 -0.52
CA PHE A 502 -10.30 18.51 -0.97
C PHE A 502 -10.04 17.98 -2.38
N ASN A 503 -9.45 18.81 -3.23
CA ASN A 503 -9.04 18.46 -4.59
C ASN A 503 -7.62 17.88 -4.65
N HIS A 504 -6.83 18.09 -3.59
CA HIS A 504 -5.45 17.62 -3.52
C HIS A 504 -5.05 17.30 -2.08
N VAL A 505 -4.22 16.26 -1.89
CA VAL A 505 -3.80 15.82 -0.55
C VAL A 505 -3.10 16.93 0.27
N SER A 506 -2.44 17.89 -0.40
CA SER A 506 -1.81 19.02 0.29
C SER A 506 -2.79 19.96 0.98
N GLU A 507 -4.03 20.04 0.49
CA GLU A 507 -5.08 20.90 1.07
C GLU A 507 -5.54 20.36 2.43
N ALA A 508 -5.46 19.05 2.63
CA ALA A 508 -5.77 18.41 3.90
C ALA A 508 -4.65 18.53 4.93
N VAL A 509 -3.44 18.99 4.58
CA VAL A 509 -2.30 19.00 5.49
C VAL A 509 -2.48 20.06 6.58
N GLY A 510 -2.76 19.59 7.81
CA GLY A 510 -2.85 20.47 8.99
C GLY A 510 -4.21 21.10 9.24
N VAL A 511 -5.27 20.68 8.54
CA VAL A 511 -6.62 21.24 8.74
C VAL A 511 -7.21 20.97 10.14
N ASP A 512 -6.71 19.95 10.85
CA ASP A 512 -7.07 19.61 12.24
C ASP A 512 -5.96 19.96 13.26
N SER A 513 -4.96 20.76 12.85
CA SER A 513 -3.76 21.01 13.66
C SER A 513 -4.04 21.93 14.83
#